data_AF-A0A168SCQ2-F1
#
_entry.id   AF-A0A168SCQ2-F1
#
_cell.length_a   1.000
_cell.length_b   1.000
_cell.length_c   1.000
_cell.angle_alpha   90.00
_cell.angle_beta   90.00
_cell.angle_gamma   90.00
#
_symmetry.space_group_name_H-M   'P 1'
#
loop_
_entity.id
_entity.type
_entity.pdbx_description
1 polymer ?
#
loop_
_entity_poly.entity_id
_entity_poly.type
_entity_poly.pdbx_seq_one_letter_code
_entity_poly.pdbx_strand_id
1 'polypeptide(L)'
;MKRALYHLHVLVLLLSIFIVHSTIHAKDDNDVTSIHHLIQPREPADDFTITATTTTTTTTTTSTATHASNSTKTNATQTHTPWVPLKPATPLHYNQSVVNRTATPTIAYQLNCKVDDPFCIKVENGIKQAISEFSKVVDIKTNINIQVSYYSFCTTGCSNTSYGFGIPSSQFILPFNEGPDLNHVYPQALAKQYVHSFNTSSVWSASDVTIELNHDAYMQSVDYEKASSLGWNGTGVPPTGRFWFVNDTSYNNTSIEKDQVDFRYVFLHELLHGLGFLSSWAAYFWSSSSPFRQLVENVVDDDNLKMITPGMYWFVDDNYGPTYITGFQSTMIFDKYLVSYDSSSDQPPMNLSQLGFSMQDFCRQDTDSFILNFVSSFRVSSQAVGATNLWNAMIEPGTLFFNFSAPAVSNSTYLTDAYLNQTYHNMTLLTGAAILDTQLEQFDQDTNRPGAAISHVDDIYSSTVDFLMAKGFISGKSLEDITQEMYQNIPVIYYNVTSHNNSIITKTYASPIGPGILRILDSMGYSTALTNTSYVAMGVQTAKFRSPCDDINDNGPVQSSTTEPSVASGDGGLVLSPNYCFSGIVLALMLALLHLD
;
A
#
# COMPACT_ATOMS: atom_id res chain seq x y z
N MET A 1 8.19 -11.91 53.92
CA MET A 1 6.94 -11.48 53.26
C MET A 1 6.92 -11.75 51.74
N LYS A 2 7.98 -11.49 50.96
CA LYS A 2 7.96 -11.73 49.49
C LYS A 2 7.77 -13.19 49.03
N ARG A 3 8.19 -14.20 49.82
CA ARG A 3 7.94 -15.63 49.49
C ARG A 3 6.51 -16.10 49.79
N ALA A 4 5.79 -15.44 50.70
CA ALA A 4 4.40 -15.80 51.01
C ALA A 4 3.42 -15.28 49.96
N LEU A 5 3.74 -14.15 49.31
CA LEU A 5 2.93 -13.58 48.22
C LEU A 5 2.99 -14.45 46.95
N TYR A 6 4.16 -15.04 46.66
CA TYR A 6 4.35 -15.86 45.46
C TYR A 6 3.51 -17.15 45.51
N HIS A 7 3.40 -17.79 46.68
CA HIS A 7 2.55 -18.97 46.83
C HIS A 7 1.05 -18.65 46.78
N LEU A 8 0.65 -17.44 47.19
CA LEU A 8 -0.75 -17.01 47.09
C LEU A 8 -1.17 -16.75 45.64
N HIS A 9 -0.29 -16.17 44.81
CA HIS A 9 -0.57 -15.95 43.39
C HIS A 9 -0.64 -17.26 42.58
N VAL A 10 0.22 -18.24 42.87
CA VAL A 10 0.15 -19.56 42.22
C VAL A 10 -1.13 -20.31 42.61
N LEU A 11 -1.59 -20.16 43.86
CA LEU A 11 -2.83 -20.80 44.31
C LEU A 11 -4.09 -20.18 43.67
N VAL A 12 -4.10 -18.85 43.48
CA VAL A 12 -5.19 -18.13 42.81
C VAL A 12 -5.25 -18.46 41.32
N LEU A 13 -4.09 -18.61 40.65
CA LEU A 13 -4.02 -19.00 39.24
C LEU A 13 -4.48 -20.46 39.00
N LEU A 14 -4.20 -21.36 39.94
CA LEU A 14 -4.67 -22.74 39.85
C LEU A 14 -6.17 -22.87 40.14
N LEU A 15 -6.73 -22.01 41.02
CA LEU A 15 -8.16 -21.97 41.26
C LEU A 15 -8.96 -21.41 40.07
N SER A 16 -8.42 -20.41 39.35
CA SER A 16 -9.11 -19.83 38.18
C SER A 16 -9.17 -20.81 37.00
N ILE A 17 -8.12 -21.61 36.78
CA ILE A 17 -8.10 -22.64 35.73
C ILE A 17 -9.13 -23.76 36.01
N PHE A 18 -9.35 -24.11 37.28
CA PHE A 18 -10.34 -25.12 37.66
C PHE A 18 -11.80 -24.64 37.51
N ILE A 19 -12.05 -23.34 37.69
CA ILE A 19 -13.40 -22.76 37.54
C ILE A 19 -13.77 -22.65 36.06
N VAL A 20 -12.83 -22.34 35.16
CA VAL A 20 -13.09 -22.22 33.72
C VAL A 20 -13.38 -23.58 33.06
N HIS A 21 -12.82 -24.69 33.55
CA HIS A 21 -13.12 -26.03 33.02
C HIS A 21 -14.46 -26.62 33.49
N SER A 22 -15.14 -25.98 34.44
CA SER A 22 -16.35 -26.53 35.08
C SER A 22 -17.66 -25.89 34.59
N THR A 23 -17.59 -24.96 33.64
CA THR A 23 -18.77 -24.26 33.10
C THR A 23 -18.88 -24.41 31.58
N ILE A 24 -19.81 -25.31 31.20
CA ILE A 24 -20.74 -25.18 30.06
C ILE A 24 -20.13 -25.56 28.70
N HIS A 25 -20.06 -26.86 28.37
CA HIS A 25 -21.10 -27.61 27.65
C HIS A 25 -22.56 -27.41 28.08
N ALA A 26 -23.39 -27.01 27.10
CA ALA A 26 -24.80 -27.40 26.83
C ALA A 26 -25.66 -26.19 26.40
N LYS A 27 -26.19 -26.17 25.16
CA LYS A 27 -27.63 -26.34 24.84
C LYS A 27 -27.96 -26.02 23.37
N ASP A 28 -28.88 -26.83 22.83
CA ASP A 28 -29.41 -26.97 21.47
C ASP A 28 -30.21 -25.80 20.86
N ASP A 29 -30.25 -25.84 19.52
CA ASP A 29 -31.33 -25.60 18.54
C ASP A 29 -32.65 -24.92 18.97
N ASN A 30 -33.02 -23.87 18.21
CA ASN A 30 -34.26 -23.83 17.41
C ASN A 30 -34.36 -22.55 16.54
N ASP A 31 -34.34 -22.78 15.23
CA ASP A 31 -35.25 -22.27 14.17
C ASP A 31 -36.12 -21.02 14.46
N VAL A 32 -35.89 -19.93 13.69
CA VAL A 32 -36.96 -19.09 13.11
C VAL A 32 -36.49 -18.49 11.76
N THR A 33 -37.17 -18.92 10.70
CA THR A 33 -37.24 -18.35 9.36
C THR A 33 -37.84 -16.94 9.29
N SER A 34 -37.25 -16.00 8.52
CA SER A 34 -37.90 -15.35 7.36
C SER A 34 -37.25 -14.04 6.86
N ILE A 35 -36.91 -14.08 5.56
CA ILE A 35 -37.19 -13.10 4.49
C ILE A 35 -36.45 -11.74 4.52
N HIS A 36 -35.46 -11.58 3.63
CA HIS A 36 -35.56 -10.67 2.47
C HIS A 36 -34.55 -11.00 1.35
N HIS A 37 -35.11 -11.21 0.16
CA HIS A 37 -34.53 -11.18 -1.20
C HIS A 37 -33.61 -9.95 -1.44
N LEU A 38 -32.71 -9.82 -2.43
CA LEU A 38 -32.31 -10.47 -3.70
C LEU A 38 -30.95 -9.77 -4.04
N ILE A 39 -29.89 -10.43 -4.50
CA ILE A 39 -29.48 -10.54 -5.92
C ILE A 39 -28.39 -11.62 -5.94
N GLN A 40 -28.67 -12.75 -6.59
CA GLN A 40 -27.64 -13.73 -6.98
C GLN A 40 -27.70 -13.97 -8.49
N PRO A 41 -26.58 -14.41 -9.09
CA PRO A 41 -26.37 -14.41 -10.53
C PRO A 41 -27.16 -15.50 -11.25
N ARG A 42 -27.48 -15.19 -12.50
CA ARG A 42 -28.22 -16.02 -13.44
C ARG A 42 -27.33 -17.14 -13.98
N GLU A 43 -27.56 -18.38 -13.56
CA GLU A 43 -27.07 -19.56 -14.29
C GLU A 43 -27.95 -19.86 -15.52
N PRO A 44 -27.35 -20.31 -16.63
CA PRO A 44 -28.07 -20.64 -17.85
C PRO A 44 -28.71 -22.03 -17.76
N ALA A 45 -29.95 -22.10 -18.26
CA ALA A 45 -30.73 -23.32 -18.39
C ALA A 45 -30.15 -24.24 -19.46
N ASP A 46 -30.00 -25.53 -19.13
CA ASP A 46 -30.05 -26.62 -20.10
C ASP A 46 -30.93 -27.74 -19.51
N ASP A 47 -32.09 -27.92 -20.12
CA ASP A 47 -32.98 -29.06 -19.97
C ASP A 47 -32.66 -30.04 -21.09
N PHE A 48 -32.20 -31.25 -20.76
CA PHE A 48 -32.57 -32.47 -21.49
C PHE A 48 -32.24 -33.72 -20.66
N THR A 49 -33.30 -34.28 -20.08
CA THR A 49 -33.37 -35.61 -19.48
C THR A 49 -33.32 -36.70 -20.55
N ILE A 50 -32.35 -37.65 -20.54
CA ILE A 50 -32.57 -39.04 -21.00
C ILE A 50 -31.72 -40.04 -20.19
N THR A 51 -32.44 -41.06 -19.73
CA THR A 51 -32.14 -42.30 -19.01
C THR A 51 -30.98 -43.15 -19.56
N ALA A 52 -30.23 -43.76 -18.65
CA ALA A 52 -29.20 -44.75 -18.90
C ALA A 52 -29.77 -46.11 -19.36
N THR A 53 -29.12 -46.76 -20.33
CA THR A 53 -29.11 -48.23 -20.43
C THR A 53 -27.79 -48.70 -21.06
N THR A 54 -27.17 -49.65 -20.37
CA THR A 54 -25.92 -50.34 -20.69
C THR A 54 -26.12 -51.34 -21.82
N THR A 55 -25.28 -51.36 -22.87
CA THR A 55 -24.93 -52.61 -23.57
C THR A 55 -23.61 -52.50 -24.31
N THR A 56 -22.74 -53.47 -24.02
CA THR A 56 -21.44 -53.76 -24.61
C THR A 56 -21.59 -54.36 -26.01
N THR A 57 -20.88 -53.88 -27.04
CA THR A 57 -20.37 -54.76 -28.12
C THR A 57 -19.23 -54.12 -28.93
N THR A 58 -18.13 -54.87 -29.01
CA THR A 58 -17.02 -54.78 -29.96
C THR A 58 -17.45 -54.99 -31.41
N THR A 59 -16.98 -54.16 -32.35
CA THR A 59 -16.48 -54.63 -33.66
C THR A 59 -15.66 -53.58 -34.41
N THR A 60 -14.50 -54.04 -34.87
CA THR A 60 -13.62 -53.51 -35.92
C THR A 60 -14.33 -53.35 -37.25
N THR A 61 -14.04 -52.29 -38.02
CA THR A 61 -13.57 -52.37 -39.43
C THR A 61 -13.29 -51.01 -40.08
N THR A 62 -12.27 -51.06 -40.90
CA THR A 62 -11.69 -50.10 -41.86
C THR A 62 -12.64 -49.70 -42.98
N SER A 63 -12.61 -48.45 -43.45
CA SER A 63 -12.15 -48.03 -44.80
C SER A 63 -12.79 -46.72 -45.29
N THR A 64 -11.90 -45.80 -45.70
CA THR A 64 -11.97 -44.83 -46.82
C THR A 64 -13.33 -44.44 -47.45
N ALA A 65 -13.63 -43.14 -47.44
CA ALA A 65 -13.90 -42.37 -48.67
C ALA A 65 -13.85 -40.85 -48.42
N THR A 66 -13.16 -40.20 -49.35
CA THR A 66 -13.05 -38.77 -49.66
C THR A 66 -14.38 -38.00 -49.65
N HIS A 67 -14.40 -36.81 -49.06
CA HIS A 67 -15.03 -35.64 -49.66
C HIS A 67 -14.34 -34.35 -49.21
N ALA A 68 -13.77 -33.66 -50.21
CA ALA A 68 -13.25 -32.31 -50.09
C ALA A 68 -14.40 -31.32 -49.87
N SER A 69 -14.21 -30.40 -48.93
CA SER A 69 -14.96 -29.16 -48.92
C SER A 69 -14.04 -28.03 -48.48
N ASN A 70 -13.81 -27.11 -49.42
CA ASN A 70 -13.09 -25.86 -49.22
C ASN A 70 -13.82 -25.00 -48.19
N SER A 71 -13.17 -24.70 -47.07
CA SER A 71 -13.48 -23.51 -46.28
C SER A 71 -12.19 -22.75 -46.00
N THR A 72 -12.08 -21.61 -46.67
CA THR A 72 -11.00 -20.62 -46.56
C THR A 72 -10.94 -20.10 -45.13
N LYS A 73 -10.03 -20.65 -44.32
CA LYS A 73 -9.59 -20.03 -43.06
C LYS A 73 -8.46 -19.07 -43.39
N THR A 74 -8.75 -17.78 -43.31
CA THR A 74 -7.75 -16.72 -43.22
C THR A 74 -6.97 -16.90 -41.92
N ASN A 75 -5.73 -17.36 -42.02
CA ASN A 75 -4.76 -17.36 -40.93
C ASN A 75 -4.49 -15.92 -40.52
N ALA A 76 -4.96 -15.54 -39.33
CA ALA A 76 -4.46 -14.36 -38.64
C ALA A 76 -3.04 -14.67 -38.17
N THR A 77 -2.07 -14.05 -38.84
CA THR A 77 -0.65 -14.11 -38.50
C THR A 77 -0.46 -13.46 -37.12
N GLN A 78 -0.32 -14.28 -36.07
CA GLN A 78 0.20 -13.83 -34.78
C GLN A 78 1.64 -13.37 -34.97
N THR A 79 1.86 -12.07 -34.97
CA THR A 79 3.19 -11.49 -34.80
C THR A 79 3.58 -11.59 -33.34
N HIS A 80 4.12 -12.76 -32.95
CA HIS A 80 4.99 -12.83 -31.78
C HIS A 80 6.20 -11.93 -32.06
N THR A 81 6.31 -10.83 -31.33
CA THR A 81 7.56 -10.06 -31.28
C THR A 81 8.67 -10.98 -30.76
N PRO A 82 9.78 -11.16 -31.50
CA PRO A 82 10.92 -11.95 -31.05
C PRO A 82 11.51 -11.33 -29.78
N TRP A 83 11.62 -12.17 -28.75
CA TRP A 83 12.27 -11.84 -27.48
C TRP A 83 13.73 -11.43 -27.73
N VAL A 84 14.12 -10.29 -27.15
CA VAL A 84 15.52 -9.85 -27.12
C VAL A 84 16.26 -10.76 -26.14
N PRO A 85 17.26 -11.55 -26.57
CA PRO A 85 18.09 -12.32 -25.65
C PRO A 85 18.84 -11.36 -24.73
N LEU A 86 18.62 -11.48 -23.41
CA LEU A 86 19.38 -10.74 -22.42
C LEU A 86 20.86 -11.15 -22.54
N LYS A 87 21.72 -10.16 -22.84
CA LYS A 87 23.18 -10.33 -22.85
C LYS A 87 23.62 -10.80 -21.45
N PRO A 88 24.55 -11.78 -21.33
CA PRO A 88 25.02 -12.25 -20.03
C PRO A 88 25.52 -11.08 -19.19
N ALA A 89 24.95 -10.91 -18.01
CA ALA A 89 25.34 -9.87 -17.07
C ALA A 89 26.82 -10.07 -16.68
N THR A 90 27.59 -8.99 -16.68
CA THR A 90 28.90 -8.93 -16.01
C THR A 90 28.74 -9.39 -14.55
N PRO A 91 29.69 -10.17 -13.99
CA PRO A 91 29.62 -10.61 -12.60
C PRO A 91 29.55 -9.39 -11.67
N LEU A 92 28.43 -9.24 -10.98
CA LEU A 92 28.20 -8.17 -10.01
C LEU A 92 28.40 -8.74 -8.61
N HIS A 93 29.17 -8.03 -7.79
CA HIS A 93 29.35 -8.34 -6.38
C HIS A 93 28.47 -7.38 -5.55
N TYR A 94 27.43 -7.92 -4.93
CA TYR A 94 26.47 -7.23 -4.07
C TYR A 94 26.92 -7.13 -2.62
N ASN A 95 28.08 -7.72 -2.28
CA ASN A 95 28.62 -7.71 -0.93
C ASN A 95 28.84 -6.25 -0.43
N GLN A 96 27.85 -5.75 0.31
CA GLN A 96 27.72 -4.39 0.88
C GLN A 96 27.61 -3.22 -0.11
N SER A 97 27.38 -3.49 -1.40
CA SER A 97 27.33 -2.42 -2.41
C SER A 97 25.89 -1.98 -2.68
N VAL A 98 25.66 -0.68 -2.56
CA VAL A 98 24.45 -0.03 -3.03
C VAL A 98 24.55 0.13 -4.55
N VAL A 99 23.57 -0.40 -5.27
CA VAL A 99 23.63 -0.53 -6.72
C VAL A 99 22.61 0.40 -7.39
N ASN A 100 23.11 1.39 -8.12
CA ASN A 100 22.27 2.31 -8.91
C ASN A 100 21.98 1.73 -10.29
N ARG A 101 20.71 1.77 -10.71
CA ARG A 101 20.21 1.23 -11.97
C ARG A 101 19.14 2.10 -12.59
N THR A 102 18.94 1.89 -13.88
CA THR A 102 17.86 2.49 -14.65
C THR A 102 17.00 1.35 -15.21
N ALA A 103 15.75 1.26 -14.77
CA ALA A 103 14.82 0.25 -15.27
C ALA A 103 14.22 0.71 -16.61
N THR A 104 13.85 1.98 -16.69
CA THR A 104 13.29 2.66 -17.87
C THR A 104 13.88 4.07 -17.97
N PRO A 105 13.76 4.78 -19.11
CA PRO A 105 14.34 6.12 -19.25
C PRO A 105 13.92 7.13 -18.18
N THR A 106 12.74 6.95 -17.58
CA THR A 106 12.15 7.85 -16.58
C THR A 106 12.06 7.24 -15.18
N ILE A 107 12.54 6.02 -14.97
CA ILE A 107 12.52 5.37 -13.65
C ILE A 107 13.87 4.73 -13.35
N ALA A 108 14.54 5.29 -12.35
CA ALA A 108 15.77 4.77 -11.77
C ALA A 108 15.48 4.13 -10.40
N TYR A 109 16.33 3.19 -10.01
CA TYR A 109 16.26 2.58 -8.69
C TYR A 109 17.65 2.33 -8.11
N GLN A 110 17.71 2.32 -6.79
CA GLN A 110 18.88 2.02 -5.99
C GLN A 110 18.58 0.76 -5.17
N LEU A 111 19.31 -0.33 -5.41
CA LEU A 111 19.12 -1.59 -4.70
C LEU A 111 20.21 -1.80 -3.65
N ASN A 112 19.80 -2.05 -2.40
CA ASN A 112 20.61 -2.55 -1.31
C ASN A 112 20.16 -3.98 -0.97
N CYS A 113 20.88 -4.99 -1.44
CA CYS A 113 20.54 -6.40 -1.23
C CYS A 113 21.55 -7.06 -0.29
N LYS A 114 21.08 -7.56 0.86
CA LYS A 114 21.92 -8.06 1.97
C LYS A 114 21.82 -9.60 2.12
N VAL A 115 21.94 -10.34 1.02
CA VAL A 115 21.83 -11.80 1.01
C VAL A 115 23.05 -12.45 0.37
N ASP A 116 22.96 -12.96 -0.87
CA ASP A 116 24.11 -13.43 -1.65
C ASP A 116 24.01 -12.92 -3.11
N ASP A 117 25.16 -12.81 -3.78
CA ASP A 117 25.21 -12.22 -5.13
C ASP A 117 24.30 -12.93 -6.14
N PRO A 118 24.28 -14.30 -6.23
CA PRO A 118 23.41 -15.00 -7.16
C PRO A 118 21.92 -14.73 -6.93
N PHE A 119 21.49 -14.69 -5.67
CA PHE A 119 20.10 -14.42 -5.33
C PHE A 119 19.73 -12.95 -5.56
N CYS A 120 20.63 -12.02 -5.22
CA CYS A 120 20.42 -10.59 -5.47
C CYS A 120 20.26 -10.26 -6.96
N ILE A 121 20.90 -11.01 -7.87
CA ILE A 121 20.66 -10.88 -9.32
C ILE A 121 19.23 -11.27 -9.70
N LYS A 122 18.65 -12.30 -9.07
CA LYS A 122 17.25 -12.71 -9.31
C LYS A 122 16.29 -11.61 -8.84
N VAL A 123 16.54 -11.08 -7.64
CA VAL A 123 15.80 -9.94 -7.08
C VAL A 123 15.87 -8.72 -8.00
N GLU A 124 17.05 -8.32 -8.44
CA GLU A 124 17.24 -7.19 -9.37
C GLU A 124 16.46 -7.39 -10.68
N ASN A 125 16.54 -8.59 -11.27
CA ASN A 125 15.80 -8.90 -12.50
C ASN A 125 14.29 -8.86 -12.31
N GLY A 126 13.78 -9.31 -11.15
CA GLY A 126 12.37 -9.20 -10.78
C GLY A 126 11.93 -7.74 -10.65
N ILE A 127 12.69 -6.92 -9.92
CA ILE A 127 12.46 -5.47 -9.76
C ILE A 127 12.39 -4.79 -11.12
N LYS A 128 13.38 -5.01 -11.98
CA LYS A 128 13.45 -4.38 -13.30
C LYS A 128 12.24 -4.73 -14.18
N GLN A 129 11.79 -5.99 -14.14
CA GLN A 129 10.64 -6.43 -14.91
C GLN A 129 9.33 -5.85 -14.36
N ALA A 130 9.15 -5.83 -13.05
CA ALA A 130 8.00 -5.19 -12.40
C ALA A 130 7.90 -3.68 -12.77
N ILE A 131 9.00 -2.93 -12.65
CA ILE A 131 9.03 -1.52 -13.06
C ILE A 131 8.72 -1.36 -14.55
N SER A 132 9.20 -2.29 -15.40
CA SER A 132 8.87 -2.27 -16.81
C SER A 132 7.37 -2.47 -17.05
N GLU A 133 6.68 -3.34 -16.31
CA GLU A 133 5.22 -3.50 -16.41
C GLU A 133 4.48 -2.22 -16.01
N PHE A 134 4.86 -1.63 -14.88
CA PHE A 134 4.30 -0.37 -14.41
C PHE A 134 4.42 0.75 -15.46
N SER A 135 5.62 0.93 -16.03
CA SER A 135 5.89 1.99 -17.00
C SER A 135 5.14 1.88 -18.33
N LYS A 136 4.55 0.71 -18.63
CA LYS A 136 3.72 0.53 -19.83
C LYS A 136 2.34 1.18 -19.68
N VAL A 137 1.86 1.32 -18.45
CA VAL A 137 0.48 1.74 -18.15
C VAL A 137 0.37 3.04 -17.38
N VAL A 138 1.45 3.52 -16.76
CA VAL A 138 1.52 4.85 -16.13
C VAL A 138 2.58 5.69 -16.85
N ASP A 139 2.17 6.86 -17.33
CA ASP A 139 3.02 7.74 -18.13
C ASP A 139 3.85 8.64 -17.20
N ILE A 140 5.12 8.33 -16.96
CA ILE A 140 5.97 9.13 -16.09
C ILE A 140 6.73 10.19 -16.90
N LYS A 141 6.58 11.47 -16.56
CA LYS A 141 7.24 12.60 -17.25
C LYS A 141 8.50 13.07 -16.54
N THR A 142 8.42 13.19 -15.22
CA THR A 142 9.57 13.57 -14.38
C THR A 142 10.16 12.30 -13.77
N ASN A 143 11.48 12.15 -13.84
CA ASN A 143 12.18 10.96 -13.37
C ASN A 143 11.80 10.59 -11.93
N ILE A 144 11.48 9.31 -11.71
CA ILE A 144 11.25 8.72 -10.40
C ILE A 144 12.47 7.91 -9.97
N ASN A 145 12.93 8.11 -8.73
CA ASN A 145 14.00 7.38 -8.08
C ASN A 145 13.43 6.49 -6.97
N ILE A 146 13.63 5.19 -7.06
CA ILE A 146 13.13 4.21 -6.08
C ILE A 146 14.30 3.69 -5.24
N GLN A 147 14.21 3.77 -3.92
CA GLN A 147 15.11 3.08 -3.02
C GLN A 147 14.54 1.71 -2.67
N VAL A 148 15.32 0.65 -2.87
CA VAL A 148 14.90 -0.73 -2.61
C VAL A 148 15.90 -1.40 -1.67
N SER A 149 15.39 -1.97 -0.58
CA SER A 149 16.16 -2.80 0.34
C SER A 149 15.62 -4.23 0.33
N TYR A 150 16.48 -5.23 0.14
CA TYR A 150 16.13 -6.65 0.23
C TYR A 150 16.99 -7.32 1.30
N TYR A 151 16.39 -7.71 2.41
CA TYR A 151 17.11 -8.22 3.58
C TYR A 151 16.20 -9.03 4.51
N SER A 152 16.78 -9.71 5.49
CA SER A 152 16.03 -10.40 6.55
C SER A 152 15.50 -9.39 7.56
N PHE A 153 14.18 -9.28 7.71
CA PHE A 153 13.54 -8.43 8.71
C PHE A 153 13.84 -8.89 10.15
N CYS A 154 14.29 -10.13 10.32
CA CYS A 154 14.83 -10.62 11.59
C CYS A 154 16.13 -9.94 12.06
N THR A 155 16.73 -9.08 11.25
CA THR A 155 17.87 -8.26 11.69
C THR A 155 17.46 -7.05 12.54
N THR A 156 16.20 -6.62 12.50
CA THR A 156 15.71 -5.40 13.16
C THR A 156 14.47 -5.62 14.04
N GLY A 157 13.72 -6.71 13.87
CA GLY A 157 12.54 -6.98 14.72
C GLY A 157 11.73 -8.23 14.41
N CYS A 158 12.14 -9.03 13.41
CA CYS A 158 11.48 -10.25 12.92
C CYS A 158 9.99 -10.06 12.58
N SER A 159 9.68 -9.91 11.29
CA SER A 159 8.31 -10.01 10.76
C SER A 159 8.25 -11.08 9.67
N ASN A 160 8.20 -12.34 10.07
CA ASN A 160 8.38 -13.48 9.16
C ASN A 160 7.24 -13.64 8.15
N THR A 161 6.05 -13.10 8.45
CA THR A 161 4.86 -13.24 7.61
C THR A 161 4.68 -12.09 6.61
N SER A 162 5.43 -11.00 6.76
CA SER A 162 5.38 -9.87 5.82
C SER A 162 6.20 -10.17 4.57
N TYR A 163 5.66 -9.87 3.39
CA TYR A 163 6.40 -9.96 2.13
C TYR A 163 7.34 -8.75 1.94
N GLY A 164 6.94 -7.61 2.49
CA GLY A 164 7.61 -6.33 2.36
C GLY A 164 6.66 -5.18 2.69
N PHE A 165 7.11 -3.97 2.42
CA PHE A 165 6.30 -2.76 2.47
C PHE A 165 6.87 -1.72 1.49
N GLY A 166 5.99 -0.91 0.90
CA GLY A 166 6.35 0.23 0.07
C GLY A 166 5.69 1.52 0.54
N ILE A 167 6.46 2.62 0.56
CA ILE A 167 5.98 3.92 1.02
C ILE A 167 6.55 5.09 0.19
N PRO A 168 5.83 6.23 0.12
CA PRO A 168 6.41 7.48 -0.35
C PRO A 168 7.58 7.86 0.56
N SER A 169 8.74 8.17 -0.04
CA SER A 169 9.93 8.56 0.74
C SER A 169 9.73 9.93 1.40
N SER A 170 8.98 10.80 0.73
CA SER A 170 8.54 12.10 1.23
C SER A 170 7.17 12.43 0.65
N GLN A 171 6.52 13.41 1.26
CA GLN A 171 5.17 13.84 0.94
C GLN A 171 5.07 15.37 1.00
N PHE A 172 4.21 15.96 0.16
CA PHE A 172 4.17 17.40 -0.05
C PHE A 172 2.73 17.90 -0.15
N ILE A 173 2.47 19.01 0.52
CA ILE A 173 1.32 19.85 0.20
C ILE A 173 1.76 20.82 -0.90
N LEU A 174 1.09 20.77 -2.03
CA LEU A 174 1.48 21.53 -3.22
C LEU A 174 0.81 22.91 -3.19
N PRO A 175 1.54 24.05 -3.21
CA PRO A 175 0.96 25.37 -2.97
C PRO A 175 0.45 26.05 -4.26
N PHE A 176 -0.31 25.36 -5.12
CA PHE A 176 -0.85 25.92 -6.38
C PHE A 176 -2.37 26.03 -6.38
N ASN A 177 -2.91 27.17 -6.81
CA ASN A 177 -4.37 27.39 -6.92
C ASN A 177 -5.09 26.58 -7.99
N GLU A 178 -4.36 26.08 -8.96
CA GLU A 178 -4.89 25.44 -10.15
C GLU A 178 -4.08 24.17 -10.41
N GLY A 179 -4.78 23.06 -10.62
CA GLY A 179 -4.20 21.72 -10.70
C GLY A 179 -4.33 20.96 -9.37
N PRO A 180 -3.24 20.78 -8.59
CA PRO A 180 -3.27 20.07 -7.32
C PRO A 180 -4.23 20.67 -6.27
N ASP A 181 -4.82 19.82 -5.44
CA ASP A 181 -5.63 20.24 -4.31
C ASP A 181 -4.73 20.68 -3.14
N LEU A 182 -4.82 21.95 -2.76
CA LEU A 182 -4.01 22.54 -1.69
C LEU A 182 -4.24 21.89 -0.31
N ASN A 183 -5.33 21.14 -0.15
CA ASN A 183 -5.74 20.61 1.15
C ASN A 183 -5.33 19.15 1.38
N HIS A 184 -4.62 18.56 0.43
CA HIS A 184 -4.18 17.17 0.49
C HIS A 184 -2.68 17.03 0.37
N VAL A 185 -2.19 15.97 1.00
CA VAL A 185 -0.78 15.58 0.94
C VAL A 185 -0.56 14.66 -0.25
N TYR A 186 0.40 15.01 -1.10
CA TYR A 186 0.79 14.26 -2.29
C TYR A 186 2.08 13.48 -2.05
N PRO A 187 2.18 12.21 -2.48
CA PRO A 187 3.45 11.48 -2.46
C PRO A 187 4.45 12.16 -3.39
N GLN A 188 5.74 12.19 -3.03
CA GLN A 188 6.78 12.88 -3.81
C GLN A 188 6.79 12.47 -5.29
N ALA A 189 6.58 11.17 -5.56
CA ALA A 189 6.51 10.63 -6.90
C ALA A 189 5.45 11.31 -7.79
N LEU A 190 4.26 11.60 -7.23
CA LEU A 190 3.17 12.30 -7.91
C LEU A 190 3.42 13.81 -7.93
N ALA A 191 3.87 14.38 -6.79
CA ALA A 191 4.16 15.80 -6.65
C ALA A 191 5.13 16.32 -7.73
N LYS A 192 6.18 15.54 -8.03
CA LYS A 192 7.15 15.85 -9.10
C LYS A 192 6.58 15.80 -10.51
N GLN A 193 5.47 15.09 -10.73
CA GLN A 193 4.81 15.12 -12.02
C GLN A 193 4.10 16.46 -12.23
N TYR A 194 3.50 17.02 -11.18
CA TYR A 194 2.82 18.31 -11.24
C TYR A 194 3.76 19.51 -11.30
N VAL A 195 4.84 19.48 -10.53
CA VAL A 195 5.63 20.68 -10.27
C VAL A 195 6.98 20.66 -10.97
N HIS A 196 6.98 21.07 -12.23
CA HIS A 196 8.21 21.15 -13.03
C HIS A 196 9.18 22.26 -12.60
N SER A 197 8.69 23.31 -11.92
CA SER A 197 9.50 24.47 -11.50
C SER A 197 10.52 24.13 -10.40
N PHE A 198 10.30 23.05 -9.64
CA PHE A 198 11.21 22.61 -8.58
C PHE A 198 12.27 21.58 -9.06
N ASN A 199 12.35 21.29 -10.36
CA ASN A 199 13.30 20.31 -10.92
C ASN A 199 14.79 20.63 -10.62
N THR A 200 15.11 21.84 -10.18
CA THR A 200 16.47 22.26 -9.79
C THR A 200 16.64 22.53 -8.29
N SER A 201 15.60 22.33 -7.49
CA SER A 201 15.61 22.65 -6.05
C SER A 201 16.09 21.46 -5.20
N SER A 202 16.78 21.74 -4.10
CA SER A 202 17.17 20.75 -3.07
C SER A 202 16.01 20.29 -2.19
N VAL A 203 14.77 20.57 -2.57
CA VAL A 203 13.56 20.34 -1.75
C VAL A 203 13.12 18.89 -1.81
N TRP A 204 13.43 18.18 -2.90
CA TRP A 204 13.12 16.76 -3.03
C TRP A 204 14.08 15.89 -2.24
N SER A 205 13.53 14.86 -1.60
CA SER A 205 14.33 13.76 -1.05
C SER A 205 15.05 13.02 -2.18
N ALA A 206 16.16 12.36 -1.85
CA ALA A 206 16.98 11.65 -2.85
C ALA A 206 16.20 10.54 -3.58
N SER A 207 15.35 9.83 -2.85
CA SER A 207 14.37 8.86 -3.36
C SER A 207 12.96 9.46 -3.31
N ASP A 208 12.11 9.02 -4.25
CA ASP A 208 10.69 9.34 -4.31
C ASP A 208 9.85 8.26 -3.63
N VAL A 209 10.27 7.00 -3.78
CA VAL A 209 9.62 5.80 -3.25
C VAL A 209 10.66 4.95 -2.52
N THR A 210 10.29 4.40 -1.35
CA THR A 210 11.10 3.45 -0.59
C THR A 210 10.34 2.14 -0.50
N ILE A 211 11.01 1.03 -0.83
CA ILE A 211 10.46 -0.32 -0.77
C ILE A 211 11.43 -1.20 0.01
N GLU A 212 10.91 -1.94 0.97
CA GLU A 212 11.65 -2.95 1.72
C GLU A 212 11.01 -4.31 1.53
N LEU A 213 11.81 -5.32 1.24
CA LEU A 213 11.35 -6.66 0.91
C LEU A 213 12.01 -7.68 1.83
N ASN A 214 11.19 -8.58 2.33
CA ASN A 214 11.58 -9.51 3.38
C ASN A 214 12.15 -10.81 2.80
N HIS A 215 13.42 -11.08 3.11
CA HIS A 215 14.05 -12.35 2.79
C HIS A 215 13.53 -13.51 3.66
N ASP A 216 13.06 -13.25 4.88
CA ASP A 216 12.58 -14.30 5.79
C ASP A 216 11.32 -14.98 5.23
N ALA A 217 10.46 -14.23 4.53
CA ALA A 217 9.32 -14.78 3.81
C ALA A 217 9.76 -15.83 2.77
N TYR A 218 10.86 -15.58 2.05
CA TYR A 218 11.45 -16.57 1.14
C TYR A 218 11.85 -17.84 1.88
N MET A 219 12.61 -17.66 2.97
CA MET A 219 13.22 -18.75 3.74
C MET A 219 12.19 -19.60 4.48
N GLN A 220 11.04 -19.03 4.87
CA GLN A 220 9.99 -19.76 5.60
C GLN A 220 9.36 -20.90 4.79
N SER A 221 9.38 -20.80 3.45
CA SER A 221 8.80 -21.83 2.56
C SER A 221 9.85 -22.68 1.85
N VAL A 222 11.07 -22.72 2.38
CA VAL A 222 12.12 -23.60 1.84
C VAL A 222 11.80 -25.05 2.21
N ASP A 223 11.66 -25.91 1.18
CA ASP A 223 11.78 -27.35 1.33
C ASP A 223 13.24 -27.77 1.17
N TYR A 224 13.90 -28.09 2.29
CA TYR A 224 15.31 -28.45 2.32
C TYR A 224 15.62 -29.81 1.69
N GLU A 225 14.67 -30.76 1.74
CA GLU A 225 14.85 -32.07 1.10
C GLU A 225 14.82 -31.90 -0.42
N LYS A 226 13.86 -31.12 -0.91
CA LYS A 226 13.75 -30.78 -2.33
C LYS A 226 14.95 -29.94 -2.79
N ALA A 227 15.36 -28.93 -2.04
CA ALA A 227 16.55 -28.14 -2.35
C ALA A 227 17.79 -29.05 -2.53
N SER A 228 17.98 -30.01 -1.62
CA SER A 228 19.06 -31.00 -1.71
C SER A 228 18.94 -31.88 -2.95
N SER A 229 17.71 -32.31 -3.30
CA SER A 229 17.44 -33.10 -4.51
C SER A 229 17.75 -32.36 -5.81
N LEU A 230 17.66 -31.02 -5.78
CA LEU A 230 18.02 -30.13 -6.88
C LEU A 230 19.52 -29.83 -6.94
N GLY A 231 20.32 -30.36 -6.02
CA GLY A 231 21.76 -30.17 -5.99
C GLY A 231 22.24 -29.01 -5.11
N TRP A 232 21.38 -28.46 -4.24
CA TRP A 232 21.81 -27.52 -3.22
C TRP A 232 22.73 -28.23 -2.22
N ASN A 233 23.90 -27.65 -1.96
CA ASN A 233 24.96 -28.24 -1.14
C ASN A 233 24.90 -27.81 0.34
N GLY A 234 23.83 -27.14 0.76
CA GLY A 234 23.69 -26.60 2.12
C GLY A 234 24.34 -25.23 2.34
N THR A 235 24.84 -24.56 1.28
CA THR A 235 25.47 -23.24 1.37
C THR A 235 24.78 -22.23 0.45
N GLY A 236 24.74 -20.95 0.87
CA GLY A 236 24.00 -19.90 0.16
C GLY A 236 22.48 -20.02 0.30
N VAL A 237 21.74 -19.25 -0.49
CA VAL A 237 20.28 -19.31 -0.49
C VAL A 237 19.80 -20.59 -1.21
N PRO A 238 18.89 -21.38 -0.59
CA PRO A 238 18.26 -22.53 -1.25
C PRO A 238 17.59 -22.14 -2.58
N PRO A 239 17.51 -23.04 -3.57
CA PRO A 239 16.91 -22.74 -4.86
C PRO A 239 15.38 -22.68 -4.85
N THR A 240 14.76 -23.22 -3.80
CA THR A 240 13.31 -23.27 -3.60
C THR A 240 12.95 -22.52 -2.33
N GLY A 241 11.98 -21.64 -2.43
CA GLY A 241 11.43 -20.85 -1.33
C GLY A 241 10.19 -20.11 -1.80
N ARG A 242 9.66 -19.19 -0.99
CA ARG A 242 8.34 -18.55 -1.24
C ARG A 242 8.25 -17.73 -2.52
N PHE A 243 9.37 -17.19 -3.02
CA PHE A 243 9.37 -16.35 -4.21
C PHE A 243 9.76 -17.15 -5.44
N TRP A 244 8.96 -17.00 -6.48
CA TRP A 244 9.28 -17.45 -7.82
C TRP A 244 9.79 -16.28 -8.66
N PHE A 245 10.84 -16.54 -9.44
CA PHE A 245 11.47 -15.55 -10.31
C PHE A 245 11.34 -16.01 -11.77
N VAL A 246 10.74 -15.17 -12.59
CA VAL A 246 10.59 -15.43 -14.02
C VAL A 246 11.95 -15.60 -14.71
N ASN A 247 12.03 -16.58 -15.62
CA ASN A 247 13.24 -16.96 -16.36
C ASN A 247 14.43 -17.36 -15.48
N ASP A 248 14.20 -17.68 -14.20
CA ASP A 248 15.21 -18.33 -13.38
C ASP A 248 15.35 -19.79 -13.83
N THR A 249 16.33 -20.04 -14.69
CA THR A 249 16.66 -21.40 -15.15
C THR A 249 17.61 -22.11 -14.20
N SER A 250 18.01 -21.47 -13.10
CA SER A 250 18.85 -22.14 -12.11
C SER A 250 18.12 -23.37 -11.58
N TYR A 251 18.85 -24.48 -11.48
CA TYR A 251 18.33 -25.74 -10.96
C TYR A 251 17.14 -26.34 -11.74
N ASN A 252 16.95 -25.97 -13.02
CA ASN A 252 15.84 -26.41 -13.88
C ASN A 252 14.43 -26.11 -13.32
N ASN A 253 14.30 -25.16 -12.39
CA ASN A 253 13.02 -24.80 -11.80
C ASN A 253 12.27 -23.73 -12.62
N THR A 254 11.68 -24.14 -13.74
CA THR A 254 11.04 -23.19 -14.68
C THR A 254 9.55 -22.95 -14.42
N SER A 255 8.91 -23.78 -13.59
CA SER A 255 7.47 -23.67 -13.28
C SER A 255 7.27 -23.19 -11.85
N ILE A 256 6.37 -22.23 -11.67
CA ILE A 256 5.97 -21.80 -10.33
C ILE A 256 5.26 -22.93 -9.57
N GLU A 257 5.61 -23.10 -8.30
CA GLU A 257 5.02 -24.11 -7.42
C GLU A 257 3.83 -23.56 -6.65
N LYS A 258 2.95 -24.45 -6.19
CA LYS A 258 1.64 -24.10 -5.61
C LYS A 258 1.72 -23.09 -4.44
N ASP A 259 2.77 -23.16 -3.65
CA ASP A 259 3.02 -22.32 -2.48
C ASP A 259 3.84 -21.06 -2.79
N GLN A 260 4.38 -20.94 -4.00
CA GLN A 260 5.18 -19.80 -4.41
C GLN A 260 4.33 -18.65 -4.92
N VAL A 261 4.84 -17.43 -4.71
CA VAL A 261 4.30 -16.19 -5.25
C VAL A 261 5.29 -15.61 -6.26
N ASP A 262 4.80 -15.11 -7.39
CA ASP A 262 5.63 -14.39 -8.34
C ASP A 262 6.19 -13.12 -7.71
N PHE A 263 7.52 -12.99 -7.64
CA PHE A 263 8.18 -11.86 -7.02
C PHE A 263 7.79 -10.50 -7.64
N ARG A 264 7.44 -10.47 -8.93
CA ARG A 264 7.01 -9.24 -9.60
C ARG A 264 5.65 -8.76 -9.10
N TYR A 265 4.77 -9.69 -8.71
CA TYR A 265 3.50 -9.36 -8.09
C TYR A 265 3.76 -8.59 -6.78
N VAL A 266 4.59 -9.15 -5.90
CA VAL A 266 4.97 -8.51 -4.63
C VAL A 266 5.57 -7.13 -4.88
N PHE A 267 6.56 -7.01 -5.76
CA PHE A 267 7.20 -5.71 -6.02
C PHE A 267 6.23 -4.67 -6.60
N LEU A 268 5.35 -5.06 -7.53
CA LEU A 268 4.35 -4.15 -8.10
C LEU A 268 3.37 -3.65 -7.04
N HIS A 269 2.93 -4.53 -6.14
CA HIS A 269 2.06 -4.19 -5.03
C HIS A 269 2.71 -3.13 -4.13
N GLU A 270 3.94 -3.38 -3.68
CA GLU A 270 4.67 -2.40 -2.84
C GLU A 270 4.97 -1.09 -3.59
N LEU A 271 5.24 -1.15 -4.90
CA LEU A 271 5.43 0.05 -5.71
C LEU A 271 4.16 0.92 -5.72
N LEU A 272 2.97 0.33 -5.80
CA LEU A 272 1.71 1.08 -5.79
C LEU A 272 1.47 1.78 -4.44
N HIS A 273 1.74 1.11 -3.32
CA HIS A 273 1.77 1.78 -2.02
C HIS A 273 2.77 2.93 -2.00
N GLY A 274 3.98 2.71 -2.53
CA GLY A 274 5.00 3.72 -2.69
C GLY A 274 4.59 4.96 -3.50
N LEU A 275 3.72 4.77 -4.49
CA LEU A 275 3.14 5.83 -5.31
C LEU A 275 1.95 6.53 -4.64
N GLY A 276 1.64 6.19 -3.40
CA GLY A 276 0.61 6.81 -2.56
C GLY A 276 -0.75 6.13 -2.62
N PHE A 277 -0.84 4.87 -3.04
CA PHE A 277 -1.99 4.02 -2.73
C PHE A 277 -1.96 3.70 -1.23
N LEU A 278 -2.15 4.73 -0.40
CA LEU A 278 -2.00 4.70 1.05
C LEU A 278 -2.99 5.69 1.65
N SER A 279 -3.63 5.26 2.72
CA SER A 279 -4.48 6.13 3.53
C SER A 279 -3.73 6.70 4.72
N SER A 280 -4.04 7.95 5.09
CA SER A 280 -3.60 8.53 6.36
C SER A 280 -4.40 8.03 7.57
N TRP A 281 -5.54 7.35 7.34
CA TRP A 281 -6.47 6.93 8.39
C TRP A 281 -6.11 5.58 8.96
N ALA A 282 -6.09 5.45 10.29
CA ALA A 282 -5.85 4.18 10.95
C ALA A 282 -6.48 4.14 12.34
N ALA A 283 -6.51 2.94 12.91
CA ALA A 283 -6.95 2.65 14.26
C ALA A 283 -5.85 2.93 15.31
N TYR A 284 -5.20 4.09 15.28
CA TYR A 284 -3.99 4.39 16.06
C TYR A 284 -4.09 4.08 17.57
N PHE A 285 -5.25 4.35 18.18
CA PHE A 285 -5.43 4.13 19.62
C PHE A 285 -5.96 2.75 19.97
N TRP A 286 -6.40 1.96 18.98
CA TRP A 286 -6.98 0.64 19.16
C TRP A 286 -6.01 -0.48 18.80
N SER A 287 -5.38 -0.37 17.63
CA SER A 287 -4.58 -1.42 17.01
C SER A 287 -3.43 -1.85 17.91
N SER A 288 -3.31 -3.15 18.19
CA SER A 288 -2.27 -3.70 19.06
C SER A 288 -0.84 -3.51 18.53
N SER A 289 -0.69 -3.32 17.22
CA SER A 289 0.58 -2.99 16.58
C SER A 289 0.95 -1.51 16.71
N SER A 290 0.04 -0.63 17.11
CA SER A 290 0.32 0.80 17.19
C SER A 290 1.07 1.17 18.48
N PRO A 291 2.15 1.96 18.41
CA PRO A 291 2.83 2.45 19.62
C PRO A 291 1.92 3.36 20.47
N PHE A 292 0.94 4.05 19.87
CA PHE A 292 0.01 4.88 20.63
C PHE A 292 -0.94 4.07 21.50
N ARG A 293 -1.36 2.89 21.03
CA ARG A 293 -2.14 1.94 21.84
C ARG A 293 -1.38 1.57 23.11
N GLN A 294 -0.09 1.25 23.01
CA GLN A 294 0.73 0.86 24.17
C GLN A 294 0.82 1.97 25.23
N LEU A 295 0.78 3.24 24.82
CA LEU A 295 0.87 4.39 25.73
C LEU A 295 -0.41 4.66 26.52
N VAL A 296 -1.56 4.16 26.04
CA VAL A 296 -2.88 4.40 26.66
C VAL A 296 -3.52 3.12 27.23
N GLU A 297 -2.93 1.97 26.92
CA GLU A 297 -3.40 0.66 27.36
C GLU A 297 -3.49 0.57 28.90
N ASN A 298 -4.55 -0.07 29.40
CA ASN A 298 -4.86 -0.23 30.83
C ASN A 298 -5.11 1.08 31.61
N VAL A 299 -5.03 2.25 30.96
CA VAL A 299 -5.31 3.56 31.57
C VAL A 299 -6.61 4.14 31.03
N VAL A 300 -6.85 4.00 29.72
CA VAL A 300 -8.09 4.40 29.06
C VAL A 300 -8.91 3.15 28.78
N ASP A 301 -10.21 3.20 29.08
CA ASP A 301 -11.13 2.10 28.78
C ASP A 301 -11.24 1.88 27.26
N ASP A 302 -11.19 0.62 26.84
CA ASP A 302 -11.11 0.17 25.44
C ASP A 302 -12.23 0.69 24.56
N ASP A 303 -13.45 0.86 25.10
CA ASP A 303 -14.56 1.40 24.32
C ASP A 303 -14.31 2.85 23.90
N ASN A 304 -13.48 3.58 24.65
CA ASN A 304 -13.07 4.94 24.32
C ASN A 304 -11.92 4.99 23.31
N LEU A 305 -11.34 3.85 22.93
CA LEU A 305 -10.22 3.78 21.98
C LEU A 305 -10.67 3.34 20.57
N LYS A 306 -11.95 2.97 20.43
CA LYS A 306 -12.61 2.58 19.17
C LYS A 306 -12.87 3.78 18.26
N MET A 307 -11.80 4.29 17.66
CA MET A 307 -11.82 5.45 16.78
C MET A 307 -10.86 5.27 15.60
N ILE A 308 -11.30 5.71 14.42
CA ILE A 308 -10.44 5.81 13.24
C ILE A 308 -10.12 7.29 13.02
N THR A 309 -8.84 7.64 13.00
CA THR A 309 -8.36 9.03 12.89
C THR A 309 -7.32 9.15 11.79
N PRO A 310 -7.09 10.34 11.21
CA PRO A 310 -5.92 10.56 10.37
C PRO A 310 -4.64 10.52 11.22
N GLY A 311 -3.48 10.59 10.56
CA GLY A 311 -2.19 10.74 11.22
C GLY A 311 -2.17 11.90 12.21
N MET A 312 -1.33 11.82 13.24
CA MET A 312 -1.29 12.77 14.35
C MET A 312 -0.01 13.60 14.32
N TYR A 313 -0.10 14.88 14.73
CA TYR A 313 1.08 15.65 15.07
C TYR A 313 1.51 15.27 16.48
N TRP A 314 2.69 14.65 16.60
CA TRP A 314 3.19 14.18 17.88
C TRP A 314 4.69 14.45 18.04
N PHE A 315 5.12 14.52 19.29
CA PHE A 315 6.52 14.62 19.66
C PHE A 315 6.76 13.95 21.00
N VAL A 316 8.03 13.71 21.31
CA VAL A 316 8.49 13.27 22.63
C VAL A 316 9.41 14.36 23.16
N ASP A 317 9.20 14.75 24.42
CA ASP A 317 10.06 15.72 25.09
C ASP A 317 11.38 15.04 25.48
N ASP A 318 12.52 15.60 25.05
CA ASP A 318 13.85 14.98 25.08
C ASP A 318 13.95 13.59 24.40
N ASN A 319 15.16 12.99 24.41
CA ASN A 319 15.40 11.68 23.76
C ASN A 319 14.63 10.51 24.40
N TYR A 320 14.10 10.68 25.62
CA TYR A 320 13.31 9.69 26.36
C TYR A 320 12.35 10.43 27.29
N GLY A 321 11.09 10.55 26.91
CA GLY A 321 10.11 11.32 27.68
C GLY A 321 8.65 10.98 27.34
N PRO A 322 7.69 11.71 27.94
CA PRO A 322 6.29 11.54 27.63
C PRO A 322 5.98 11.92 26.18
N THR A 323 5.02 11.21 25.59
CA THR A 323 4.51 11.51 24.25
C THR A 323 3.41 12.57 24.32
N TYR A 324 3.50 13.55 23.43
CA TYR A 324 2.53 14.61 23.26
C TYR A 324 1.93 14.55 21.87
N ILE A 325 0.63 14.83 21.78
CA ILE A 325 -0.14 14.92 20.55
C ILE A 325 -0.80 16.30 20.53
N THR A 326 -0.51 17.10 19.50
CA THR A 326 -1.00 18.48 19.40
C THR A 326 -2.22 18.61 18.50
N GLY A 327 -2.51 17.61 17.68
CA GLY A 327 -3.64 17.60 16.75
C GLY A 327 -3.47 16.55 15.65
N PHE A 328 -4.18 16.74 14.56
CA PHE A 328 -4.23 15.82 13.43
C PHE A 328 -3.58 16.41 12.17
N GLN A 329 -2.89 15.56 11.40
CA GLN A 329 -2.23 15.89 10.14
C GLN A 329 -3.25 16.01 9.00
N SER A 330 -2.86 16.70 7.94
CA SER A 330 -3.61 16.71 6.68
C SER A 330 -3.66 15.32 6.04
N THR A 331 -4.79 14.99 5.40
CA THR A 331 -5.02 13.68 4.79
C THR A 331 -4.30 13.52 3.45
N MET A 332 -3.99 12.29 3.05
CA MET A 332 -3.37 12.01 1.76
C MET A 332 -4.35 12.21 0.60
N ILE A 333 -3.84 12.46 -0.61
CA ILE A 333 -4.66 12.62 -1.82
C ILE A 333 -5.53 11.39 -2.12
N PHE A 334 -5.09 10.20 -1.70
CA PHE A 334 -5.90 8.97 -1.78
C PHE A 334 -7.21 9.10 -0.98
N ASP A 335 -7.14 9.69 0.22
CA ASP A 335 -8.27 9.84 1.15
C ASP A 335 -9.36 10.79 0.64
N LYS A 336 -9.01 11.66 -0.31
CA LYS A 336 -9.94 12.60 -0.94
C LYS A 336 -11.18 11.90 -1.51
N TYR A 337 -10.99 10.70 -2.01
CA TYR A 337 -12.00 9.93 -2.74
C TYR A 337 -12.68 8.88 -1.88
N LEU A 338 -12.27 8.73 -0.61
CA LEU A 338 -12.84 7.74 0.28
C LEU A 338 -14.17 8.21 0.88
N VAL A 339 -15.16 7.33 0.81
CA VAL A 339 -16.49 7.52 1.36
C VAL A 339 -16.86 6.27 2.14
N SER A 340 -17.20 6.42 3.42
CA SER A 340 -17.72 5.33 4.23
C SER A 340 -19.25 5.36 4.29
N TYR A 341 -19.84 4.19 4.41
CA TYR A 341 -21.27 3.99 4.55
C TYR A 341 -21.53 3.04 5.71
N ASP A 342 -22.33 3.47 6.67
CA ASP A 342 -22.78 2.63 7.77
C ASP A 342 -24.19 2.11 7.45
N SER A 343 -24.30 0.82 7.14
CA SER A 343 -25.57 0.19 6.81
C SER A 343 -26.54 0.11 7.99
N SER A 344 -26.03 0.26 9.22
CA SER A 344 -26.81 0.24 10.46
C SER A 344 -27.37 1.61 10.85
N SER A 345 -27.00 2.65 10.10
CA SER A 345 -27.28 4.04 10.42
C SER A 345 -27.98 4.75 9.27
N ASP A 346 -29.00 5.56 9.57
CA ASP A 346 -29.66 6.44 8.59
C ASP A 346 -28.80 7.67 8.22
N GLN A 347 -27.54 7.73 8.69
CA GLN A 347 -26.65 8.83 8.37
C GLN A 347 -26.20 8.78 6.90
N PRO A 348 -26.02 9.95 6.26
CA PRO A 348 -25.48 10.00 4.91
C PRO A 348 -24.06 9.41 4.88
N PRO A 349 -23.62 8.88 3.71
CA PRO A 349 -22.24 8.43 3.54
C PRO A 349 -21.25 9.53 3.96
N MET A 350 -20.26 9.17 4.74
CA MET A 350 -19.28 10.09 5.30
C MET A 350 -18.09 10.19 4.34
N ASN A 351 -17.81 11.41 3.89
CA ASN A 351 -16.61 11.68 3.10
C ASN A 351 -15.42 11.87 4.05
N LEU A 352 -14.37 11.04 3.88
CA LEU A 352 -13.21 11.06 4.78
C LEU A 352 -12.41 12.35 4.64
N SER A 353 -12.37 12.99 3.47
CA SER A 353 -11.73 14.31 3.33
C SER A 353 -12.42 15.37 4.19
N GLN A 354 -13.76 15.40 4.20
CA GLN A 354 -14.52 16.36 5.01
C GLN A 354 -14.33 16.10 6.50
N LEU A 355 -14.34 14.83 6.91
CA LEU A 355 -14.03 14.47 8.30
C LEU A 355 -12.61 14.89 8.66
N GLY A 356 -11.64 14.65 7.77
CA GLY A 356 -10.23 15.03 7.97
C GLY A 356 -10.03 16.53 8.13
N PHE A 357 -10.78 17.36 7.40
CA PHE A 357 -10.77 18.81 7.62
C PHE A 357 -11.34 19.18 8.98
N SER A 358 -12.44 18.55 9.40
CA SER A 358 -13.01 18.77 10.75
C SER A 358 -12.06 18.34 11.87
N MET A 359 -11.29 17.26 11.67
CA MET A 359 -10.28 16.79 12.62
C MET A 359 -9.14 17.79 12.81
N GLN A 360 -8.71 18.46 11.73
CA GLN A 360 -7.63 19.45 11.75
C GLN A 360 -7.96 20.71 12.57
N ASP A 361 -9.22 20.91 12.95
CA ASP A 361 -9.65 22.00 13.85
C ASP A 361 -9.50 21.64 15.34
N PHE A 362 -9.21 20.38 15.68
CA PHE A 362 -8.97 19.94 17.05
C PHE A 362 -7.49 20.01 17.41
N CYS A 363 -7.09 21.03 18.17
CA CYS A 363 -5.71 21.22 18.64
C CYS A 363 -5.61 21.29 20.16
N ARG A 364 -4.50 20.81 20.73
CA ARG A 364 -4.13 20.94 22.15
C ARG A 364 -2.67 21.36 22.29
N GLN A 365 -2.37 22.06 23.38
CA GLN A 365 -1.04 22.59 23.69
C GLN A 365 -0.66 22.28 25.14
N ASP A 366 0.61 22.51 25.48
CA ASP A 366 1.15 22.39 26.84
C ASP A 366 0.80 21.05 27.50
N THR A 367 0.26 21.07 28.72
CA THR A 367 -0.13 19.86 29.43
C THR A 367 -1.32 19.15 28.80
N ASP A 368 -2.16 19.85 28.02
CA ASP A 368 -3.33 19.25 27.37
C ASP A 368 -2.94 18.40 26.15
N SER A 369 -1.75 18.62 25.57
CA SER A 369 -1.23 17.78 24.48
C SER A 369 -0.62 16.48 24.99
N PHE A 370 -0.37 16.31 26.30
CA PHE A 370 0.06 15.02 26.84
C PHE A 370 -0.96 13.94 26.47
N ILE A 371 -0.51 12.79 25.93
CA ILE A 371 -1.36 11.81 25.26
C ILE A 371 -2.64 11.43 26.02
N LEU A 372 -2.57 11.22 27.34
CA LEU A 372 -3.75 10.88 28.14
C LEU A 372 -4.75 12.05 28.24
N ASN A 373 -4.26 13.27 28.38
CA ASN A 373 -5.08 14.48 28.40
C ASN A 373 -5.66 14.79 27.02
N PHE A 374 -4.88 14.56 25.97
CA PHE A 374 -5.30 14.71 24.58
C PHE A 374 -6.46 13.76 24.28
N VAL A 375 -6.31 12.45 24.53
CA VAL A 375 -7.35 11.43 24.28
C VAL A 375 -8.61 11.74 25.10
N SER A 376 -8.45 12.08 26.38
CA SER A 376 -9.59 12.45 27.24
C SER A 376 -10.34 13.67 26.69
N SER A 377 -9.60 14.68 26.21
CA SER A 377 -10.17 15.90 25.63
C SER A 377 -10.79 15.68 24.26
N PHE A 378 -10.20 14.81 23.44
CA PHE A 378 -10.67 14.49 22.10
C PHE A 378 -11.99 13.75 22.18
N ARG A 379 -12.10 12.74 23.06
CA ARG A 379 -13.32 11.93 23.21
C ARG A 379 -14.60 12.74 23.38
N VAL A 380 -14.53 13.85 24.10
CA VAL A 380 -15.71 14.70 24.38
C VAL A 380 -15.95 15.78 23.31
N SER A 381 -15.16 15.79 22.24
CA SER A 381 -15.31 16.72 21.12
C SER A 381 -16.35 16.23 20.10
N SER A 382 -16.84 17.15 19.27
CA SER A 382 -17.67 16.81 18.11
C SER A 382 -16.94 15.94 17.09
N GLN A 383 -15.62 16.13 16.96
CA GLN A 383 -14.77 15.39 16.03
C GLN A 383 -14.73 13.90 16.37
N ALA A 384 -14.65 13.56 17.66
CA ALA A 384 -14.63 12.16 18.11
C ALA A 384 -15.90 11.38 17.74
N VAL A 385 -17.05 12.05 17.62
CA VAL A 385 -18.28 11.42 17.12
C VAL A 385 -18.08 10.90 15.69
N GLY A 386 -17.47 11.72 14.83
CA GLY A 386 -17.15 11.32 13.46
C GLY A 386 -16.13 10.18 13.40
N ALA A 387 -15.08 10.21 14.23
CA ALA A 387 -14.09 9.12 14.31
C ALA A 387 -14.71 7.79 14.78
N THR A 388 -15.65 7.85 15.74
CA THR A 388 -16.35 6.68 16.27
C THR A 388 -17.34 6.12 15.25
N ASN A 389 -18.05 6.99 14.53
CA ASN A 389 -18.94 6.54 13.45
C ASN A 389 -18.14 5.89 12.32
N LEU A 390 -16.97 6.44 11.97
CA LEU A 390 -16.08 5.83 10.98
C LEU A 390 -15.58 4.46 11.46
N TRP A 391 -15.22 4.32 12.73
CA TRP A 391 -14.90 3.03 13.34
C TRP A 391 -16.04 2.02 13.17
N ASN A 392 -17.26 2.38 13.54
CA ASN A 392 -18.42 1.50 13.44
C ASN A 392 -18.72 1.08 12.00
N ALA A 393 -18.51 1.97 11.03
CA ALA A 393 -18.60 1.58 9.62
C ALA A 393 -17.50 0.58 9.25
N MET A 394 -16.24 0.87 9.59
CA MET A 394 -15.08 0.10 9.13
C MET A 394 -14.91 -1.28 9.78
N ILE A 395 -15.56 -1.56 10.91
CA ILE A 395 -15.60 -2.92 11.48
C ILE A 395 -16.50 -3.87 10.67
N GLU A 396 -17.38 -3.34 9.83
CA GLU A 396 -18.22 -4.13 8.93
C GLU A 396 -17.55 -4.25 7.55
N PRO A 397 -17.54 -5.43 6.92
CA PRO A 397 -17.01 -5.59 5.57
C PRO A 397 -17.79 -4.81 4.52
N GLY A 398 -17.07 -4.29 3.51
CA GLY A 398 -17.66 -3.65 2.33
C GLY A 398 -18.27 -2.27 2.57
N THR A 399 -17.85 -1.54 3.61
CA THR A 399 -18.44 -0.25 4.01
C THR A 399 -17.64 0.97 3.59
N LEU A 400 -16.45 0.79 3.03
CA LEU A 400 -15.59 1.87 2.54
C LEU A 400 -15.45 1.78 1.02
N PHE A 401 -15.62 2.91 0.34
CA PHE A 401 -15.56 2.98 -1.12
C PHE A 401 -14.59 4.07 -1.58
N PHE A 402 -13.84 3.78 -2.64
CA PHE A 402 -13.10 4.75 -3.42
C PHE A 402 -14.05 5.23 -4.51
N ASN A 403 -14.57 6.45 -4.36
CA ASN A 403 -15.51 7.03 -5.29
C ASN A 403 -14.76 7.79 -6.38
N PHE A 404 -14.82 7.30 -7.63
CA PHE A 404 -14.03 7.87 -8.70
C PHE A 404 -14.55 9.24 -9.12
N SER A 405 -13.63 10.21 -9.28
CA SER A 405 -13.97 11.45 -9.96
C SER A 405 -14.26 11.19 -11.44
N ALA A 406 -14.96 12.13 -12.09
CA ALA A 406 -15.06 12.10 -13.55
C ALA A 406 -13.64 12.15 -14.18
N PRO A 407 -13.38 11.41 -15.26
CA PRO A 407 -12.09 11.47 -15.96
C PRO A 407 -11.76 12.90 -16.38
N ALA A 408 -10.51 13.32 -16.21
CA ALA A 408 -10.09 14.70 -16.48
C ALA A 408 -10.11 15.08 -17.97
N VAL A 409 -10.21 14.09 -18.88
CA VAL A 409 -10.31 14.30 -20.33
C VAL A 409 -11.51 13.56 -20.91
N SER A 410 -12.23 14.22 -21.83
CA SER A 410 -13.46 13.71 -22.43
C SER A 410 -13.26 12.50 -23.35
N ASN A 411 -12.04 12.28 -23.84
CA ASN A 411 -11.65 11.13 -24.65
C ASN A 411 -11.03 9.98 -23.83
N SER A 412 -11.16 10.00 -22.49
CA SER A 412 -10.75 8.88 -21.63
C SER A 412 -11.47 7.59 -22.04
N THR A 413 -10.74 6.48 -21.99
CA THR A 413 -11.28 5.15 -22.28
C THR A 413 -12.39 4.78 -21.30
N TYR A 414 -12.36 5.28 -20.05
CA TYR A 414 -13.44 5.08 -19.08
C TYR A 414 -14.76 5.74 -19.48
N LEU A 415 -14.76 6.71 -20.40
CA LEU A 415 -16.00 7.32 -20.91
C LEU A 415 -16.46 6.66 -22.20
N THR A 416 -15.52 6.23 -23.04
CA THR A 416 -15.80 5.76 -24.40
C THR A 416 -16.00 4.26 -24.49
N ASP A 417 -15.40 3.48 -23.58
CA ASP A 417 -15.63 2.04 -23.47
C ASP A 417 -16.84 1.74 -22.58
N ALA A 418 -17.81 0.99 -23.11
CA ALA A 418 -19.07 0.72 -22.41
C ALA A 418 -18.90 -0.12 -21.14
N TYR A 419 -17.97 -1.09 -21.16
CA TYR A 419 -17.70 -1.93 -20.00
C TYR A 419 -17.04 -1.11 -18.89
N LEU A 420 -16.01 -0.33 -19.22
CA LEU A 420 -15.32 0.49 -18.23
C LEU A 420 -16.24 1.56 -17.62
N ASN A 421 -17.05 2.24 -18.46
CA ASN A 421 -17.96 3.27 -18.00
C ASN A 421 -19.00 2.72 -17.02
N GLN A 422 -19.53 1.52 -17.27
CA GLN A 422 -20.51 0.89 -16.38
C GLN A 422 -19.88 0.34 -15.09
N THR A 423 -18.63 -0.13 -15.16
CA THR A 423 -18.01 -0.91 -14.08
C THR A 423 -17.30 -0.02 -13.05
N TYR A 424 -16.55 0.99 -13.49
CA TYR A 424 -15.64 1.74 -12.63
C TYR A 424 -16.22 3.10 -12.24
N HIS A 425 -17.33 3.06 -11.48
CA HIS A 425 -17.89 4.23 -10.79
C HIS A 425 -17.33 4.38 -9.37
N ASN A 426 -17.13 3.26 -8.69
CA ASN A 426 -16.45 3.18 -7.41
C ASN A 426 -15.72 1.83 -7.29
N MET A 427 -14.90 1.70 -6.26
CA MET A 427 -14.35 0.41 -5.83
C MET A 427 -14.50 0.27 -4.33
N THR A 428 -14.77 -0.94 -3.86
CA THR A 428 -14.86 -1.25 -2.44
C THR A 428 -13.46 -1.48 -1.86
N LEU A 429 -13.16 -0.88 -0.71
CA LEU A 429 -11.90 -1.08 0.00
C LEU A 429 -12.09 -2.14 1.07
N LEU A 430 -10.97 -2.78 1.41
CA LEU A 430 -10.91 -3.77 2.46
C LEU A 430 -11.30 -3.15 3.82
N THR A 431 -12.34 -3.72 4.42
CA THR A 431 -12.88 -3.34 5.73
C THR A 431 -13.28 -4.60 6.51
N GLY A 432 -13.48 -4.48 7.81
CA GLY A 432 -13.85 -5.58 8.70
C GLY A 432 -13.07 -5.56 10.01
N ALA A 433 -13.72 -6.01 11.09
CA ALA A 433 -13.15 -5.99 12.44
C ALA A 433 -11.79 -6.69 12.54
N ALA A 434 -11.62 -7.81 11.82
CA ALA A 434 -10.37 -8.54 11.79
C ALA A 434 -9.21 -7.70 11.22
N ILE A 435 -9.49 -6.71 10.37
CA ILE A 435 -8.47 -5.93 9.68
C ILE A 435 -7.92 -4.79 10.56
N LEU A 436 -8.75 -4.22 11.43
CA LEU A 436 -8.40 -3.09 12.32
C LEU A 436 -7.49 -3.46 13.50
N ASP A 437 -7.23 -4.75 13.70
CA ASP A 437 -6.28 -5.29 14.70
C ASP A 437 -5.41 -6.39 14.07
N THR A 438 -4.94 -6.15 12.83
CA THR A 438 -3.98 -7.03 12.17
C THR A 438 -2.61 -6.40 12.02
N GLN A 439 -1.59 -7.26 11.91
CA GLN A 439 -0.26 -6.89 11.43
C GLN A 439 -0.22 -6.42 9.96
N LEU A 440 -1.37 -6.27 9.29
CA LEU A 440 -1.43 -5.53 8.03
C LEU A 440 -1.26 -4.04 8.29
N GLU A 441 -1.76 -3.55 9.43
CA GLU A 441 -1.37 -2.25 9.95
C GLU A 441 0.03 -2.35 10.57
N GLN A 442 1.05 -2.30 9.72
CA GLN A 442 2.42 -2.21 10.20
C GLN A 442 2.69 -0.76 10.57
N PHE A 443 2.74 -0.52 11.88
CA PHE A 443 3.40 0.64 12.45
C PHE A 443 4.83 0.20 12.74
N ASP A 444 5.76 0.49 11.85
CA ASP A 444 7.17 0.39 12.19
C ASP A 444 7.44 1.23 13.44
N GLN A 445 8.14 0.70 14.43
CA GLN A 445 8.41 1.37 15.71
C GLN A 445 9.25 2.64 15.50
N ASP A 446 10.08 2.67 14.46
CA ASP A 446 10.99 3.79 14.18
C ASP A 446 10.37 4.87 13.29
N THR A 447 9.48 4.48 12.36
CA THR A 447 8.89 5.43 11.41
C THR A 447 7.41 5.71 11.64
N ASN A 448 6.70 4.88 12.42
CA ASN A 448 5.30 4.99 12.83
C ASN A 448 4.37 5.44 11.69
N ARG A 449 4.61 4.92 10.48
CA ARG A 449 3.85 5.29 9.29
C ARG A 449 2.79 4.22 9.04
N PRO A 450 1.52 4.60 8.89
CA PRO A 450 0.45 3.63 8.66
C PRO A 450 0.65 2.97 7.29
N GLY A 451 0.94 1.67 7.27
CA GLY A 451 0.45 0.81 6.20
C GLY A 451 -1.01 0.46 6.49
N ALA A 452 -1.93 1.42 6.41
CA ALA A 452 -3.29 1.16 6.82
C ALA A 452 -3.93 0.11 5.90
N ALA A 453 -4.54 -0.92 6.47
CA ALA A 453 -5.11 -2.01 5.69
C ALA A 453 -6.25 -1.58 4.75
N ILE A 454 -6.87 -0.41 5.00
CA ILE A 454 -7.82 0.24 4.08
C ILE A 454 -7.22 0.68 2.74
N SER A 455 -5.90 0.63 2.62
CA SER A 455 -5.17 0.87 1.37
C SER A 455 -5.14 -0.36 0.46
N HIS A 456 -5.99 -1.35 0.73
CA HIS A 456 -6.23 -2.52 -0.12
C HIS A 456 -7.65 -2.45 -0.67
N VAL A 457 -7.82 -2.97 -1.89
CA VAL A 457 -9.17 -3.23 -2.40
C VAL A 457 -9.73 -4.48 -1.72
N ASP A 458 -11.06 -4.57 -1.67
CA ASP A 458 -11.76 -5.68 -1.02
C ASP A 458 -11.39 -7.05 -1.67
N ASP A 459 -11.45 -8.13 -0.89
CA ASP A 459 -11.10 -9.48 -1.34
C ASP A 459 -12.00 -9.98 -2.49
N ILE A 460 -13.17 -9.37 -2.74
CA ILE A 460 -13.97 -9.63 -3.95
C ILE A 460 -13.19 -9.40 -5.26
N TYR A 461 -12.13 -8.57 -5.24
CA TYR A 461 -11.32 -8.30 -6.42
C TYR A 461 -10.17 -9.31 -6.62
N SER A 462 -9.93 -10.22 -5.66
CA SER A 462 -8.86 -11.22 -5.74
C SER A 462 -8.97 -12.17 -6.93
N SER A 463 -10.18 -12.36 -7.47
CA SER A 463 -10.45 -13.17 -8.66
C SER A 463 -10.89 -12.36 -9.87
N THR A 464 -10.51 -11.08 -9.93
CA THR A 464 -10.82 -10.19 -11.06
C THR A 464 -9.54 -9.61 -11.65
N VAL A 465 -9.68 -8.77 -12.68
CA VAL A 465 -8.53 -8.04 -13.26
C VAL A 465 -7.89 -7.04 -12.29
N ASP A 466 -8.53 -6.72 -11.15
CA ASP A 466 -8.06 -5.76 -10.14
C ASP A 466 -7.43 -6.42 -8.90
N PHE A 467 -6.99 -7.67 -9.03
CA PHE A 467 -6.42 -8.48 -7.95
C PHE A 467 -5.15 -7.90 -7.29
N LEU A 468 -4.44 -7.01 -7.99
CA LEU A 468 -3.08 -6.59 -7.60
C LEU A 468 -3.01 -5.93 -6.22
N MET A 469 -4.04 -5.17 -5.83
CA MET A 469 -4.10 -4.48 -4.52
C MET A 469 -5.05 -5.14 -3.53
N ALA A 470 -5.47 -6.39 -3.77
CA ALA A 470 -6.16 -7.18 -2.76
C ALA A 470 -5.18 -7.57 -1.64
N LYS A 471 -5.70 -7.93 -0.46
CA LYS A 471 -4.89 -8.28 0.72
C LYS A 471 -3.94 -9.46 0.50
N GLY A 472 -4.37 -10.45 -0.29
CA GLY A 472 -3.67 -11.71 -0.46
C GLY A 472 -3.00 -11.85 -1.82
N PHE A 473 -1.79 -12.42 -1.83
CA PHE A 473 -1.13 -12.83 -3.07
C PHE A 473 -1.61 -14.20 -3.55
N ILE A 474 -1.99 -14.28 -4.83
CA ILE A 474 -2.29 -15.55 -5.50
C ILE A 474 -1.00 -16.36 -5.64
N SER A 475 -0.96 -17.52 -5.00
CA SER A 475 0.18 -18.45 -5.07
C SER A 475 -0.03 -19.52 -6.16
N GLY A 476 1.05 -20.08 -6.69
CA GLY A 476 0.98 -21.18 -7.65
C GLY A 476 0.75 -20.79 -9.11
N LYS A 477 0.75 -19.49 -9.44
CA LYS A 477 0.59 -18.98 -10.80
C LYS A 477 1.51 -17.79 -11.05
N SER A 478 2.06 -17.71 -12.26
CA SER A 478 2.87 -16.55 -12.65
C SER A 478 1.97 -15.32 -12.79
N LEU A 479 2.56 -14.13 -12.70
CA LEU A 479 1.82 -12.88 -12.88
C LEU A 479 1.17 -12.79 -14.27
N GLU A 480 1.82 -13.33 -15.32
CA GLU A 480 1.24 -13.42 -16.66
C GLU A 480 0.05 -14.35 -16.71
N ASP A 481 0.16 -15.54 -16.12
CA ASP A 481 -0.92 -16.53 -16.15
C ASP A 481 -2.17 -15.98 -15.44
N ILE A 482 -1.99 -15.36 -14.28
CA ILE A 482 -3.07 -14.70 -13.54
C ILE A 482 -3.70 -13.61 -14.42
N THR A 483 -2.88 -12.70 -14.97
CA THR A 483 -3.38 -11.60 -15.81
C THR A 483 -4.14 -12.15 -17.01
N GLN A 484 -3.58 -13.11 -17.74
CA GLN A 484 -4.22 -13.67 -18.93
C GLN A 484 -5.52 -14.40 -18.60
N GLU A 485 -5.60 -15.12 -17.49
CA GLU A 485 -6.80 -15.79 -17.03
C GLU A 485 -7.92 -14.79 -16.69
N MET A 486 -7.61 -13.74 -15.92
CA MET A 486 -8.62 -12.76 -15.53
C MET A 486 -9.17 -11.98 -16.72
N TYR A 487 -8.32 -11.61 -17.68
CA TYR A 487 -8.73 -10.88 -18.88
C TYR A 487 -9.53 -11.73 -19.89
N GLN A 488 -9.54 -13.06 -19.78
CA GLN A 488 -10.43 -13.91 -20.59
C GLN A 488 -11.91 -13.77 -20.19
N ASN A 489 -12.18 -13.30 -18.98
CA ASN A 489 -13.52 -13.25 -18.41
C ASN A 489 -14.21 -11.88 -18.61
N ILE A 490 -13.56 -10.94 -19.27
CA ILE A 490 -14.09 -9.59 -19.52
C ILE A 490 -14.01 -9.23 -21.02
N PRO A 491 -14.79 -8.24 -21.49
CA PRO A 491 -14.64 -7.72 -22.84
C PRO A 491 -13.23 -7.16 -23.10
N VAL A 492 -12.78 -7.28 -24.35
CA VAL A 492 -11.49 -6.72 -24.78
C VAL A 492 -11.55 -5.19 -24.68
N ILE A 493 -10.67 -4.61 -23.86
CA ILE A 493 -10.55 -3.16 -23.69
C ILE A 493 -9.58 -2.61 -24.74
N TYR A 494 -10.04 -1.64 -25.52
CA TYR A 494 -9.22 -0.95 -26.51
C TYR A 494 -8.92 0.47 -26.08
N TYR A 495 -7.68 0.92 -26.28
CA TYR A 495 -7.27 2.28 -25.98
C TYR A 495 -6.34 2.84 -27.06
N ASN A 496 -6.30 4.16 -27.18
CA ASN A 496 -5.57 4.86 -28.22
C ASN A 496 -4.26 5.43 -27.67
N VAL A 497 -3.15 5.14 -28.36
CA VAL A 497 -1.83 5.68 -28.06
C VAL A 497 -1.34 6.52 -29.22
N THR A 498 -0.85 7.73 -28.94
CA THR A 498 -0.21 8.58 -29.93
C THR A 498 1.23 8.12 -30.13
N SER A 499 1.56 7.70 -31.35
CA SER A 499 2.92 7.35 -31.77
C SER A 499 3.82 8.58 -31.85
N HIS A 500 5.14 8.37 -31.91
CA HIS A 500 6.15 9.42 -32.12
C HIS A 500 5.90 10.24 -33.41
N ASN A 501 5.24 9.64 -34.41
CA ASN A 501 4.88 10.31 -35.67
C ASN A 501 3.51 11.01 -35.60
N ASN A 502 2.98 11.22 -34.39
CA ASN A 502 1.66 11.81 -34.14
C ASN A 502 0.48 11.01 -34.74
N SER A 503 0.69 9.73 -35.09
CA SER A 503 -0.37 8.82 -35.53
C SER A 503 -1.02 8.14 -34.33
N ILE A 504 -2.34 7.97 -34.37
CA ILE A 504 -3.08 7.24 -33.34
C ILE A 504 -3.01 5.75 -33.65
N ILE A 505 -2.56 4.96 -32.69
CA ILE A 505 -2.53 3.49 -32.76
C ILE A 505 -3.44 2.95 -31.67
N THR A 506 -4.42 2.15 -32.06
CA THR A 506 -5.29 1.43 -31.11
C THR A 506 -4.57 0.18 -30.61
N LYS A 507 -4.55 -0.01 -29.29
CA LYS A 507 -3.96 -1.15 -28.60
C LYS A 507 -4.99 -1.83 -27.72
N THR A 508 -4.78 -3.11 -27.44
CA THR A 508 -5.53 -3.85 -26.40
C THR A 508 -4.88 -3.63 -25.05
N TYR A 509 -5.70 -3.37 -24.03
CA TYR A 509 -5.25 -3.27 -22.65
C TYR A 509 -5.34 -4.64 -21.95
N ALA A 510 -4.20 -5.13 -21.48
CA ALA A 510 -4.08 -6.27 -20.58
C ALA A 510 -2.83 -6.05 -19.72
N SER A 511 -3.01 -5.85 -18.42
CA SER A 511 -1.93 -5.55 -17.48
C SER A 511 -2.26 -6.15 -16.11
N PRO A 512 -1.26 -6.56 -15.32
CA PRO A 512 -1.49 -6.93 -13.92
C PRO A 512 -2.01 -5.76 -13.08
N ILE A 513 -1.77 -4.51 -13.49
CA ILE A 513 -2.43 -3.34 -12.90
C ILE A 513 -3.80 -3.24 -13.57
N GLY A 514 -4.84 -3.73 -12.92
CA GLY A 514 -6.20 -3.72 -13.47
C GLY A 514 -6.76 -2.31 -13.73
N PRO A 515 -7.83 -2.18 -14.53
CA PRO A 515 -8.43 -0.88 -14.82
C PRO A 515 -8.93 -0.17 -13.57
N GLY A 516 -9.50 -0.85 -12.59
CA GLY A 516 -9.91 -0.24 -11.33
C GLY A 516 -8.73 0.35 -10.55
N ILE A 517 -7.64 -0.41 -10.42
CA ILE A 517 -6.41 0.08 -9.78
C ILE A 517 -5.82 1.27 -10.55
N LEU A 518 -5.83 1.20 -11.88
CA LEU A 518 -5.38 2.30 -12.73
C LEU A 518 -6.27 3.55 -12.60
N ARG A 519 -7.58 3.35 -12.39
CA ARG A 519 -8.57 4.41 -12.15
C ARG A 519 -8.33 5.12 -10.82
N ILE A 520 -7.88 4.41 -9.79
CA ILE A 520 -7.48 5.01 -8.51
C ILE A 520 -6.29 5.95 -8.73
N LEU A 521 -5.24 5.49 -9.43
CA LEU A 521 -4.07 6.32 -9.75
C LEU A 521 -4.45 7.56 -10.59
N ASP A 522 -5.32 7.39 -11.58
CA ASP A 522 -5.85 8.50 -12.39
C ASP A 522 -6.61 9.53 -11.54
N SER A 523 -7.46 9.06 -10.61
CA SER A 523 -8.21 9.93 -9.71
C SER A 523 -7.28 10.71 -8.77
N MET A 524 -6.21 10.07 -8.27
CA MET A 524 -5.19 10.76 -7.48
C MET A 524 -4.43 11.81 -8.28
N GLY A 525 -4.24 11.60 -9.59
CA GLY A 525 -3.57 12.56 -10.45
C GLY A 525 -2.56 12.03 -11.46
N TYR A 526 -2.31 10.72 -11.47
CA TYR A 526 -1.38 10.12 -12.43
C TYR A 526 -1.98 10.10 -13.85
N SER A 527 -1.17 10.35 -14.86
CA SER A 527 -1.54 10.08 -16.25
C SER A 527 -1.35 8.60 -16.55
N THR A 528 -2.39 7.98 -17.09
CA THR A 528 -2.45 6.53 -17.28
C THR A 528 -2.80 6.16 -18.71
N ALA A 529 -2.52 4.91 -19.11
CA ALA A 529 -2.80 4.44 -20.46
C ALA A 529 -4.29 4.55 -20.85
N LEU A 530 -5.21 4.42 -19.89
CA LEU A 530 -6.65 4.51 -20.14
C LEU A 530 -7.20 5.94 -20.00
N THR A 531 -6.44 6.83 -19.34
CA THR A 531 -6.75 8.26 -19.20
C THR A 531 -5.48 9.07 -19.44
N ASN A 532 -5.21 9.36 -20.71
CA ASN A 532 -4.01 10.12 -21.10
C ASN A 532 -4.21 11.61 -20.79
N THR A 533 -3.85 11.98 -19.56
CA THR A 533 -3.92 13.35 -19.05
C THR A 533 -2.56 14.03 -19.12
N SER A 534 -2.58 15.35 -19.11
CA SER A 534 -1.38 16.17 -19.01
C SER A 534 -1.12 16.51 -17.55
N TYR A 535 0.12 16.42 -17.09
CA TYR A 535 0.52 16.68 -15.70
C TYR A 535 0.62 18.17 -15.32
N VAL A 536 0.07 19.08 -16.13
CA VAL A 536 0.36 20.49 -15.96
C VAL A 536 -0.45 21.07 -14.79
N ALA A 537 0.25 21.45 -13.72
CA ALA A 537 -0.22 22.47 -12.79
C ALA A 537 0.15 23.85 -13.37
N MET A 538 -0.83 24.58 -13.90
CA MET A 538 -0.65 26.00 -14.21
C MET A 538 -1.22 26.77 -13.03
N GLY A 539 -0.48 27.61 -12.32
CA GLY A 539 -1.09 28.37 -11.22
C GLY A 539 -0.13 29.29 -10.48
N VAL A 540 -0.70 30.36 -9.90
CA VAL A 540 -0.01 31.26 -8.97
C VAL A 540 0.08 30.57 -7.61
N GLN A 541 1.24 30.67 -6.95
CA GLN A 541 1.44 30.15 -5.61
C GLN A 541 0.49 30.81 -4.62
N THR A 542 -0.15 30.04 -3.74
CA THR A 542 -1.03 30.60 -2.71
C THR A 542 -0.66 30.24 -1.30
N ALA A 543 -1.20 31.07 -0.39
CA ALA A 543 -1.15 30.81 1.03
C ALA A 543 -1.98 29.57 1.34
N LYS A 544 -1.30 28.57 1.91
CA LYS A 544 -1.88 27.35 2.47
C LYS A 544 -3.03 27.71 3.44
N PHE A 545 -4.09 26.89 3.46
CA PHE A 545 -4.96 26.86 4.64
C PHE A 545 -4.16 26.26 5.79
N ARG A 546 -3.69 27.11 6.71
CA ARG A 546 -2.95 26.65 7.89
C ARG A 546 -3.95 26.14 8.91
N SER A 547 -3.81 24.88 9.32
CA SER A 547 -4.47 24.44 10.54
C SER A 547 -3.93 25.30 11.70
N PRO A 548 -4.77 25.68 12.69
CA PRO A 548 -4.28 26.27 13.93
C PRO A 548 -3.23 25.39 14.63
N CYS A 549 -3.18 24.09 14.32
CA CYS A 549 -2.21 23.14 14.84
C CYS A 549 -0.84 23.20 14.13
N ASP A 550 -0.80 23.59 12.85
CA ASP A 550 0.43 23.58 12.02
C ASP A 550 1.48 24.58 12.52
N ASP A 551 1.05 25.74 13.01
CA ASP A 551 1.93 26.82 13.46
C ASP A 551 2.56 26.55 14.85
N ILE A 552 2.17 25.46 15.52
CA ILE A 552 2.62 25.14 16.90
C ILE A 552 3.95 24.37 16.89
N ASN A 553 4.23 23.62 15.82
CA ASN A 553 5.41 22.74 15.73
C ASN A 553 6.53 23.31 14.82
N ASP A 554 6.32 24.50 14.24
CA ASP A 554 7.30 25.15 13.38
C ASP A 554 8.33 25.90 14.25
N ASN A 555 9.31 25.16 14.80
CA ASN A 555 10.51 25.74 15.44
C ASN A 555 11.47 26.37 14.40
N GLY A 556 10.92 27.13 13.45
CA GLY A 556 11.69 28.03 12.62
C GLY A 556 12.22 29.20 13.47
N PRO A 557 13.39 29.77 13.16
CA PRO A 557 13.90 30.91 13.90
C PRO A 557 12.87 32.02 13.83
N VAL A 558 12.34 32.38 15.00
CA VAL A 558 11.41 33.50 15.19
C VAL A 558 11.98 34.70 14.44
N GLN A 559 11.41 35.02 13.28
CA GLN A 559 11.63 36.33 12.68
C GLN A 559 11.02 37.32 13.66
N SER A 560 11.87 37.95 14.46
CA SER A 560 11.48 39.07 15.29
C SER A 560 10.81 40.08 14.38
N SER A 561 9.49 40.23 14.48
CA SER A 561 8.78 41.34 13.90
C SER A 561 9.36 42.60 14.55
N THR A 562 10.20 43.33 13.82
CA THR A 562 10.64 44.67 14.20
C THR A 562 9.44 45.58 14.17
N THR A 563 8.74 45.69 15.30
CA THR A 563 7.93 46.86 15.60
C THR A 563 8.91 47.99 15.89
N GLU A 564 9.06 48.93 14.96
CA GLU A 564 9.82 50.15 15.19
C GLU A 564 9.27 50.89 16.42
N PRO A 565 10.10 51.16 17.45
CA PRO A 565 9.79 52.17 18.44
C PRO A 565 10.48 53.47 18.03
N SER A 566 9.67 54.52 18.03
CA SER A 566 10.05 55.92 17.92
C SER A 566 11.32 56.30 18.70
N VAL A 567 12.19 57.02 18.00
CA VAL A 567 13.39 57.75 18.45
C VAL A 567 13.28 58.34 19.86
N ALA A 568 14.16 57.89 20.77
CA ALA A 568 14.67 58.70 21.87
C ALA A 568 16.04 58.18 22.36
N SER A 569 17.08 58.99 22.11
CA SER A 569 18.37 59.14 22.80
C SER A 569 18.90 57.98 23.67
N GLY A 570 19.98 57.34 23.20
CA GLY A 570 20.77 56.41 23.99
C GLY A 570 21.84 57.07 24.86
N ASP A 571 22.20 56.37 25.93
CA ASP A 571 23.52 56.44 26.55
C ASP A 571 23.94 55.04 27.05
N GLY A 572 25.19 54.68 26.76
CA GLY A 572 26.05 53.69 27.42
C GLY A 572 25.66 52.21 27.57
N GLY A 573 26.41 51.31 26.93
CA GLY A 573 26.55 49.93 27.44
C GLY A 573 27.07 48.86 26.48
N LEU A 574 28.38 48.84 26.23
CA LEU A 574 29.10 47.73 25.59
C LEU A 574 29.15 46.50 26.53
N VAL A 575 28.62 45.36 26.08
CA VAL A 575 28.97 44.04 26.63
C VAL A 575 29.22 43.07 25.47
N LEU A 576 30.46 42.56 25.42
CA LEU A 576 30.92 41.47 24.56
C LEU A 576 30.50 40.13 25.17
N SER A 577 30.05 39.19 24.34
CA SER A 577 30.20 37.75 24.59
C SER A 577 30.25 36.94 23.28
N PRO A 578 30.91 35.77 23.28
CA PRO A 578 31.43 35.12 22.08
C PRO A 578 30.67 33.83 21.70
N ASN A 579 31.12 33.22 20.59
CA ASN A 579 30.95 31.82 20.15
C ASN A 579 29.76 31.56 19.19
N TYR A 580 30.02 31.35 17.90
CA TYR A 580 30.62 30.20 17.18
C TYR A 580 29.54 29.27 16.63
N CYS A 581 29.36 29.38 15.31
CA CYS A 581 28.72 28.37 14.47
C CYS A 581 29.45 27.03 14.57
N PHE A 582 28.70 25.96 14.84
CA PHE A 582 28.97 24.63 14.30
C PHE A 582 27.62 24.00 13.97
N SER A 583 27.28 23.99 12.69
CA SER A 583 26.19 23.20 12.11
C SER A 583 26.83 22.23 11.12
N GLY A 584 26.40 20.97 11.19
CA GLY A 584 26.80 19.90 10.29
C GLY A 584 27.79 18.93 10.92
N ILE A 585 27.42 17.65 10.90
CA ILE A 585 28.19 16.47 11.35
C ILE A 585 27.99 16.10 12.84
N VAL A 586 26.79 15.64 13.21
CA VAL A 586 26.61 14.75 14.39
C VAL A 586 25.64 13.57 14.13
N LEU A 587 24.85 13.58 13.05
CA LEU A 587 23.87 12.50 12.81
C LEU A 587 24.48 11.15 12.36
N ALA A 588 25.79 11.07 12.12
CA ALA A 588 26.46 9.84 11.66
C ALA A 588 27.22 9.07 12.75
N LEU A 589 27.29 9.57 14.00
CA LEU A 589 28.07 8.92 15.07
C LEU A 589 27.25 8.33 16.23
N MET A 590 25.91 8.45 16.22
CA MET A 590 25.06 7.87 17.28
C MET A 590 24.59 6.43 17.03
N LEU A 591 24.87 5.86 15.85
CA LEU A 591 24.43 4.51 15.44
C LEU A 591 25.32 3.35 15.92
N ALA A 592 26.28 3.59 16.82
CA ALA A 592 27.22 2.56 17.29
C ALA A 592 27.21 2.29 18.81
N LEU A 593 26.28 2.87 19.59
CA LEU A 593 26.31 2.77 21.06
C LEU A 593 25.05 2.21 21.74
N LEU A 594 24.09 1.66 20.99
CA LEU A 594 22.92 0.94 21.56
C LEU A 594 23.05 -0.59 21.47
N HIS A 595 24.28 -1.12 21.52
CA HIS A 595 24.54 -2.54 21.78
C HIS A 595 25.38 -2.64 23.06
N LEU A 596 24.71 -2.56 24.21
CA LEU A 596 25.19 -3.00 25.52
C LEU A 596 24.01 -2.88 26.50
N ASP A 597 23.09 -3.86 26.44
CA ASP A 597 22.66 -4.69 27.59
C ASP A 597 21.65 -5.75 27.13
#